data_AF-A0A4R9LBD8-F1
#
_entry.id   AF-A0A4R9LBD8-F1
#
_cell.length_a   1.000
_cell.length_b   1.000
_cell.length_c   1.000
_cell.angle_alpha   90.00
_cell.angle_beta   90.00
_cell.angle_gamma   90.00
#
_symmetry.space_group_name_H-M   'P 1'
#
loop_
_entity.id
_entity.type
_entity.pdbx_description
1 polymer ?
#
loop_
_entity_poly.entity_id
_entity_poly.type
_entity_poly.pdbx_seq_one_letter_code
_entity_poly.pdbx_strand_id
1 'polypeptide(L)'
;MLRKSFVPLMIFCSLSWGCPVDKDKDKTSENINLLLGLYAFNEALYHCEPSENLRTSGAAPNFSVTSSNLSQVLLTETNAYADGGTAYLTGTVNFAGLGKNNPVGIVYAEQNHAFASNANRFIYPLWENSNRNLIQDNGKSEAAGSRSVTTAFPIGATPSYYAPSAGYNNFGSNILGVDFILPAIPSPSIPTRRVTNNTPQTCEEYKFRAEPNGIFGSANSGLSKIWQSRKKLNINLIFVPNTVATPSTVGMATMIQTLKDIYAQDTVKIDVTVTAVVATGADANFLNIANISDDFGDVAGSLGTLYKTNPAGSQDPNSLNIYVTRSYTISSSAPAGILGISSGIPGIPITGTPKSGMIVFIENHRTATGCGGVGADLICAADQVFLAKTIAHEGAHYLGLYHPVEKDVVKGRYSLDPLPETPECQDQNGNNLVGLGECLGTGFYNSGGLNLMFWAGNPTINQTQLTGEQGWVLRSHPLVY
;
A
#
# COMPACT_ATOMS: atom_id res chain seq x y z
N MET A 1 -12.86 -20.22 35.99
CA MET A 1 -12.12 -21.45 35.62
C MET A 1 -12.91 -22.45 34.76
N LEU A 2 -14.22 -22.28 34.53
CA LEU A 2 -15.04 -23.19 33.70
C LEU A 2 -15.23 -22.79 32.22
N ARG A 3 -14.64 -21.68 31.74
CA ARG A 3 -14.78 -21.24 30.33
C ARG A 3 -13.71 -21.76 29.36
N LYS A 4 -12.59 -22.29 29.86
CA LYS A 4 -11.50 -22.86 29.03
C LYS A 4 -11.79 -24.28 28.52
N SER A 5 -12.88 -24.90 28.94
CA SER A 5 -13.17 -26.30 28.65
C SER A 5 -14.20 -26.51 27.53
N PHE A 6 -14.81 -25.47 26.97
CA PHE A 6 -15.89 -25.65 25.97
C PHE A 6 -15.38 -26.03 24.57
N VAL A 7 -14.20 -25.53 24.18
CA VAL A 7 -13.58 -25.83 22.88
C VAL A 7 -13.10 -27.29 22.78
N PRO A 8 -12.34 -27.84 23.75
CA PRO A 8 -12.02 -29.26 23.72
C PRO A 8 -13.25 -30.17 23.88
N LEU A 9 -14.32 -29.71 24.56
CA LEU A 9 -15.58 -30.45 24.67
C LEU A 9 -16.33 -30.51 23.32
N MET A 10 -16.35 -29.41 22.55
CA MET A 10 -16.89 -29.38 21.19
C MET A 10 -16.06 -30.26 20.23
N ILE A 11 -14.73 -30.25 20.34
CA ILE A 11 -13.82 -31.12 19.58
C ILE A 11 -14.09 -32.59 19.90
N PHE A 12 -14.30 -32.92 21.19
CA PHE A 12 -14.68 -34.26 21.59
C PHE A 12 -16.08 -34.62 21.09
N CYS A 13 -17.05 -33.71 21.12
CA CYS A 13 -18.40 -33.95 20.58
C CYS A 13 -18.39 -34.15 19.05
N SER A 14 -17.61 -33.40 18.28
CA SER A 14 -17.51 -33.61 16.82
C SER A 14 -16.80 -34.91 16.46
N LEU A 15 -15.81 -35.34 17.26
CA LEU A 15 -15.12 -36.62 17.07
C LEU A 15 -15.91 -37.81 17.62
N SER A 16 -16.75 -37.62 18.65
CA SER A 16 -17.54 -38.69 19.28
C SER A 16 -18.94 -38.86 18.69
N TRP A 17 -19.56 -37.80 18.15
CA TRP A 17 -20.78 -37.90 17.33
C TRP A 17 -20.49 -38.28 15.88
N GLY A 18 -19.21 -38.26 15.48
CA GLY A 18 -18.73 -38.74 14.19
C GLY A 18 -18.32 -40.22 14.16
N CYS A 19 -18.63 -41.03 15.19
CA CYS A 19 -18.52 -42.48 15.09
C CYS A 19 -19.74 -43.02 14.33
N PRO A 20 -19.62 -43.45 13.06
CA PRO A 20 -20.73 -44.06 12.37
C PRO A 20 -20.92 -45.44 12.99
N VAL A 21 -22.09 -45.66 13.60
CA VAL A 21 -22.53 -47.01 13.98
C VAL A 21 -22.91 -47.84 12.73
N ASP A 22 -22.93 -47.23 11.53
CA ASP A 22 -23.04 -47.95 10.26
C ASP A 22 -21.89 -47.58 9.30
N LYS A 23 -20.83 -48.39 9.36
CA LYS A 23 -19.84 -48.50 8.28
C LYS A 23 -20.50 -49.22 7.13
N ASP A 24 -21.07 -48.48 6.18
CA ASP A 24 -21.14 -48.82 4.75
C ASP A 24 -22.21 -47.95 4.07
N LYS A 25 -21.79 -46.83 3.43
CA LYS A 25 -22.16 -46.43 2.04
C LYS A 25 -22.08 -44.95 1.66
N ASP A 26 -21.74 -44.01 2.55
CA ASP A 26 -21.66 -42.60 2.13
C ASP A 26 -20.35 -41.89 2.47
N LYS A 27 -19.37 -42.04 1.57
CA LYS A 27 -18.07 -41.33 1.61
C LYS A 27 -18.23 -39.80 1.56
N THR A 28 -19.35 -39.28 1.06
CA THR A 28 -19.61 -37.85 1.01
C THR A 28 -19.84 -37.29 2.41
N SER A 29 -20.59 -38.02 3.24
CA SER A 29 -20.85 -37.64 4.63
C SER A 29 -19.59 -37.63 5.50
N GLU A 30 -18.70 -38.63 5.34
CA GLU A 30 -17.40 -38.69 6.03
C GLU A 30 -16.48 -37.52 5.63
N ASN A 31 -16.42 -37.21 4.33
CA ASN A 31 -15.61 -36.10 3.81
C ASN A 31 -16.13 -34.74 4.29
N ILE A 32 -17.45 -34.54 4.37
CA ILE A 32 -18.06 -33.31 4.88
C ILE A 32 -17.75 -33.16 6.39
N ASN A 33 -17.86 -34.24 7.17
CA ASN A 33 -17.55 -34.20 8.60
C ASN A 33 -16.07 -33.90 8.85
N LEU A 34 -15.16 -34.49 8.07
CA LEU A 34 -13.73 -34.16 8.13
C LEU A 34 -13.48 -32.69 7.77
N LEU A 35 -14.12 -32.19 6.71
CA LEU A 35 -14.00 -30.80 6.28
C LEU A 35 -14.48 -29.82 7.37
N LEU A 36 -15.63 -30.10 7.99
CA LEU A 36 -16.17 -29.32 9.09
C LEU A 36 -15.27 -29.37 10.34
N GLY A 37 -14.71 -30.55 10.67
CA GLY A 37 -13.76 -30.71 11.77
C GLY A 37 -12.46 -29.94 11.56
N LEU A 38 -11.90 -29.98 10.34
CA LEU A 38 -10.73 -29.18 9.96
C LEU A 38 -11.02 -27.69 9.98
N TYR A 39 -12.19 -27.27 9.46
CA TYR A 39 -12.63 -25.88 9.51
C TYR A 39 -12.77 -25.41 10.96
N ALA A 40 -13.45 -26.15 11.83
CA ALA A 40 -13.61 -25.79 13.24
C ALA A 40 -12.27 -25.71 14.00
N PHE A 41 -11.34 -26.64 13.73
CA PHE A 41 -9.98 -26.59 14.29
C PHE A 41 -9.23 -25.34 13.81
N ASN A 42 -9.36 -25.02 12.52
CA ASN A 42 -8.76 -23.83 11.92
C ASN A 42 -9.38 -22.55 12.50
N GLU A 43 -10.69 -22.47 12.71
CA GLU A 43 -11.33 -21.34 13.38
C GLU A 43 -10.86 -21.19 14.83
N ALA A 44 -10.73 -22.29 15.57
CA ALA A 44 -10.23 -22.26 16.94
C ALA A 44 -8.77 -21.78 17.03
N LEU A 45 -7.91 -22.14 16.06
CA LEU A 45 -6.51 -21.70 16.03
C LEU A 45 -6.40 -20.18 15.80
N TYR A 46 -7.27 -19.64 14.94
CA TYR A 46 -7.26 -18.24 14.53
C TYR A 46 -8.19 -17.34 15.35
N HIS A 47 -8.96 -17.92 16.28
CA HIS A 47 -9.76 -17.18 17.25
C HIS A 47 -8.90 -16.24 18.10
N CYS A 48 -9.48 -15.08 18.40
CA CYS A 48 -8.90 -14.04 19.24
C CYS A 48 -9.95 -13.53 20.21
N GLU A 49 -9.63 -13.56 21.50
CA GLU A 49 -10.47 -12.92 22.50
C GLU A 49 -10.38 -11.39 22.37
N PRO A 50 -11.47 -10.64 22.57
CA PRO A 50 -11.43 -9.17 22.50
C PRO A 50 -10.35 -8.53 23.38
N SER A 51 -10.05 -9.13 24.54
CA SER A 51 -8.98 -8.68 25.44
C SER A 51 -7.58 -8.77 24.83
N GLU A 52 -7.35 -9.66 23.86
CA GLU A 52 -6.07 -9.81 23.16
C GLU A 52 -5.86 -8.75 22.06
N ASN A 53 -6.91 -7.97 21.77
CA ASN A 53 -6.88 -6.88 20.80
C ASN A 53 -6.85 -5.49 21.47
N LEU A 54 -6.83 -5.43 22.80
CA LEU A 54 -6.70 -4.17 23.53
C LEU A 54 -5.28 -3.61 23.37
N ARG A 55 -5.15 -2.45 22.71
CA ARG A 55 -3.91 -1.66 22.69
C ARG A 55 -3.87 -0.76 23.93
N THR A 56 -2.83 -0.88 24.74
CA THR A 56 -2.66 -0.13 26.00
C THR A 56 -1.64 1.01 25.89
N SER A 57 -0.96 1.16 24.75
CA SER A 57 0.05 2.18 24.51
C SER A 57 0.23 2.45 23.01
N GLY A 58 0.84 3.60 22.68
CA GLY A 58 1.05 4.07 21.29
C GLY A 58 0.90 5.59 21.20
N ALA A 59 1.84 6.35 21.76
CA ALA A 59 1.79 7.81 21.73
C ALA A 59 2.25 8.40 20.37
N ALA A 60 3.12 7.67 19.66
CA ALA A 60 3.70 8.06 18.37
C ALA A 60 4.08 6.80 17.57
N PRO A 61 4.35 6.91 16.25
CA PRO A 61 4.93 5.84 15.45
C PRO A 61 6.17 5.23 16.11
N ASN A 62 6.32 3.91 16.04
CA ASN A 62 7.45 3.19 16.60
C ASN A 62 8.07 2.27 15.54
N PHE A 63 9.20 2.72 14.99
CA PHE A 63 9.96 1.97 13.99
C PHE A 63 11.46 2.27 14.12
N SER A 64 12.27 1.36 13.58
CA SER A 64 13.72 1.51 13.54
C SER A 64 14.18 1.81 12.12
N VAL A 65 15.21 2.65 11.98
CA VAL A 65 15.83 2.97 10.70
C VAL A 65 17.30 2.54 10.75
N THR A 66 17.74 1.79 9.76
CA THR A 66 19.14 1.40 9.58
C THR A 66 19.62 1.82 8.19
N SER A 67 20.83 2.36 8.10
CA SER A 67 21.47 2.70 6.82
C SER A 67 22.56 1.69 6.49
N SER A 68 22.66 1.31 5.22
CA SER A 68 23.72 0.43 4.70
C SER A 68 24.13 0.86 3.30
N ASN A 69 25.18 0.23 2.76
CA ASN A 69 25.59 0.40 1.38
C ASN A 69 25.78 -0.96 0.73
N LEU A 70 25.36 -1.09 -0.54
CA LEU A 70 25.58 -2.28 -1.35
C LEU A 70 26.70 -2.01 -2.35
N SER A 71 27.73 -2.84 -2.33
CA SER A 71 28.89 -2.73 -3.24
C SER A 71 29.20 -4.04 -3.98
N GLN A 72 28.59 -5.15 -3.57
CA GLN A 72 28.89 -6.47 -4.10
C GLN A 72 27.94 -6.84 -5.23
N VAL A 73 28.48 -7.09 -6.42
CA VAL A 73 27.75 -7.74 -7.51
C VAL A 73 27.73 -9.25 -7.26
N LEU A 74 26.53 -9.81 -7.16
CA LEU A 74 26.27 -11.24 -6.96
C LEU A 74 26.19 -11.99 -8.29
N LEU A 75 25.53 -11.37 -9.28
CA LEU A 75 25.34 -11.92 -10.63
C LEU A 75 25.36 -10.79 -11.66
N THR A 76 25.89 -11.07 -12.84
CA THR A 76 25.86 -10.18 -14.00
C THR A 76 25.21 -10.92 -15.16
N GLU A 77 24.17 -10.34 -15.74
CA GLU A 77 23.45 -10.90 -16.88
C GLU A 77 23.51 -9.93 -18.06
N THR A 78 24.14 -10.34 -19.16
CA THR A 78 24.22 -9.55 -20.40
C THR A 78 22.95 -9.72 -21.24
N ASN A 79 22.49 -8.67 -21.93
CA ASN A 79 21.23 -8.69 -22.70
C ASN A 79 19.98 -8.99 -21.85
N ALA A 80 20.01 -8.61 -20.56
CA ALA A 80 18.91 -8.83 -19.63
C ALA A 80 17.71 -7.90 -19.88
N TYR A 81 17.98 -6.69 -20.38
CA TYR A 81 16.96 -5.69 -20.67
C TYR A 81 16.55 -5.69 -22.15
N ALA A 82 15.37 -5.15 -22.45
CA ALA A 82 14.77 -5.17 -23.80
C ALA A 82 15.61 -4.47 -24.88
N ASP A 83 16.49 -3.54 -24.50
CA ASP A 83 17.42 -2.85 -25.41
C ASP A 83 18.83 -3.49 -25.44
N GLY A 84 18.99 -4.70 -24.89
CA GLY A 84 20.24 -5.47 -24.91
C GLY A 84 21.24 -5.14 -23.80
N GLY A 85 20.88 -4.34 -22.79
CA GLY A 85 21.84 -4.02 -21.73
C GLY A 85 22.03 -5.08 -20.64
N THR A 86 23.04 -4.82 -19.83
CA THR A 86 23.46 -5.68 -18.73
C THR A 86 22.73 -5.34 -17.44
N ALA A 87 22.23 -6.35 -16.74
CA ALA A 87 21.69 -6.25 -15.39
C ALA A 87 22.68 -6.78 -14.35
N TYR A 88 22.70 -6.14 -13.18
CA TYR A 88 23.56 -6.49 -12.06
C TYR A 88 22.70 -6.81 -10.83
N LEU A 89 22.69 -8.06 -10.39
CA LEU A 89 22.14 -8.42 -9.09
C LEU A 89 23.14 -8.00 -8.01
N THR A 90 22.74 -7.16 -7.08
CA THR A 90 23.67 -6.47 -6.17
C THR A 90 23.25 -6.58 -4.72
N GLY A 91 24.11 -7.22 -3.90
CA GLY A 91 24.04 -7.33 -2.44
C GLY A 91 22.69 -7.71 -1.84
N THR A 92 22.63 -7.87 -0.52
CA THR A 92 21.37 -8.22 0.18
C THR A 92 21.17 -7.32 1.39
N VAL A 93 20.01 -6.69 1.50
CA VAL A 93 19.54 -6.03 2.73
C VAL A 93 18.74 -7.04 3.54
N ASN A 94 19.30 -7.50 4.65
CA ASN A 94 18.67 -8.51 5.50
C ASN A 94 17.67 -7.91 6.48
N PHE A 95 16.62 -8.63 6.81
CA PHE A 95 15.68 -8.36 7.90
C PHE A 95 15.69 -9.53 8.88
N ALA A 96 16.19 -9.29 10.08
CA ALA A 96 16.14 -10.25 11.17
C ALA A 96 14.84 -10.06 11.96
N GLY A 97 13.84 -10.87 11.68
CA GLY A 97 12.69 -11.08 12.54
C GLY A 97 11.41 -10.34 12.19
N LEU A 98 11.09 -10.24 10.90
CA LEU A 98 9.75 -9.81 10.46
C LEU A 98 8.69 -10.83 10.89
N GLY A 99 7.49 -10.38 11.25
CA GLY A 99 6.41 -11.22 11.78
C GLY A 99 5.62 -10.48 12.86
N LYS A 100 4.99 -11.20 13.79
CA LYS A 100 4.11 -10.62 14.82
C LYS A 100 4.65 -9.37 15.53
N ASN A 101 5.92 -9.37 15.91
CA ASN A 101 6.52 -8.27 16.66
C ASN A 101 7.06 -7.15 15.75
N ASN A 102 7.38 -7.50 14.51
CA ASN A 102 7.88 -6.58 13.51
C ASN A 102 7.11 -6.78 12.20
N PRO A 103 5.89 -6.22 12.09
CA PRO A 103 4.95 -6.67 11.07
C PRO A 103 5.36 -6.34 9.65
N VAL A 104 6.11 -5.26 9.45
CA VAL A 104 6.50 -4.77 8.13
C VAL A 104 7.96 -4.34 8.14
N GLY A 105 8.67 -4.72 7.08
CA GLY A 105 9.96 -4.17 6.69
C GLY A 105 9.82 -3.38 5.40
N ILE A 106 10.39 -2.18 5.33
CA ILE A 106 10.50 -1.36 4.12
C ILE A 106 11.98 -1.16 3.83
N VAL A 107 12.42 -1.29 2.58
CA VAL A 107 13.75 -0.86 2.16
C VAL A 107 13.68 0.08 0.98
N TYR A 108 14.52 1.11 1.04
CA TYR A 108 14.75 2.11 0.01
C TYR A 108 16.17 1.98 -0.51
N ALA A 109 16.33 2.08 -1.83
CA ALA A 109 17.62 2.15 -2.50
C ALA A 109 17.63 3.29 -3.52
N GLU A 110 18.80 3.91 -3.69
CA GLU A 110 19.01 5.02 -4.62
C GLU A 110 20.33 4.82 -5.36
N GLN A 111 20.30 4.78 -6.70
CA GLN A 111 21.49 4.70 -7.53
C GLN A 111 21.47 5.81 -8.58
N ASN A 112 22.48 6.68 -8.55
CA ASN A 112 22.69 7.60 -9.65
C ASN A 112 23.34 6.87 -10.83
N HIS A 113 22.75 6.96 -12.02
CA HIS A 113 23.31 6.39 -13.24
C HIS A 113 22.80 7.11 -14.49
N ALA A 114 23.51 6.92 -15.61
CA ALA A 114 23.24 7.61 -16.87
C ALA A 114 21.94 7.16 -17.59
N PHE A 115 21.32 6.07 -17.18
CA PHE A 115 20.14 5.48 -17.84
C PHE A 115 18.78 6.03 -17.36
N ALA A 116 18.77 7.14 -16.62
CA ALA A 116 17.56 7.68 -15.97
C ALA A 116 16.35 7.92 -16.89
N SER A 117 16.58 8.17 -18.18
CA SER A 117 15.54 8.42 -19.19
C SER A 117 15.18 7.20 -20.03
N ASN A 118 15.83 6.05 -19.79
CA ASN A 118 15.61 4.83 -20.57
C ASN A 118 14.60 3.94 -19.85
N ALA A 119 13.37 3.88 -20.35
CA ALA A 119 12.30 3.06 -19.80
C ALA A 119 12.62 1.54 -19.75
N ASN A 120 13.61 1.08 -20.52
CA ASN A 120 14.07 -0.31 -20.47
C ASN A 120 15.10 -0.57 -19.36
N ARG A 121 15.56 0.45 -18.63
CA ARG A 121 16.61 0.36 -17.59
C ARG A 121 16.02 0.81 -16.27
N PHE A 122 15.86 -0.12 -15.34
CA PHE A 122 15.19 0.15 -14.07
C PHE A 122 15.88 -0.57 -12.91
N ILE A 123 15.64 -0.09 -11.71
CA ILE A 123 16.01 -0.73 -10.45
C ILE A 123 14.82 -1.58 -9.99
N TYR A 124 15.08 -2.86 -9.71
CA TYR A 124 14.04 -3.80 -9.31
C TYR A 124 14.42 -4.54 -8.03
N PRO A 125 13.63 -4.43 -6.96
CA PRO A 125 13.84 -5.18 -5.71
C PRO A 125 13.35 -6.62 -5.84
N LEU A 126 14.04 -7.54 -5.17
CA LEU A 126 13.70 -8.96 -5.11
C LEU A 126 13.74 -9.45 -3.67
N TRP A 127 12.58 -9.85 -3.13
CA TRP A 127 12.52 -10.47 -1.81
C TRP A 127 12.96 -11.94 -1.87
N GLU A 128 13.71 -12.36 -0.85
CA GLU A 128 14.15 -13.73 -0.67
C GLU A 128 13.94 -14.22 0.78
N ASN A 129 13.77 -15.53 0.94
CA ASN A 129 13.71 -16.16 2.25
C ASN A 129 15.11 -16.55 2.76
N SER A 130 15.18 -17.14 3.96
CA SER A 130 16.45 -17.58 4.56
C SER A 130 17.25 -18.60 3.75
N ASN A 131 16.60 -19.28 2.79
CA ASN A 131 17.25 -20.24 1.89
C ASN A 131 17.66 -19.60 0.54
N ARG A 132 17.54 -18.27 0.40
CA ARG A 132 17.72 -17.51 -0.84
C ARG A 132 16.77 -17.93 -1.97
N ASN A 133 15.63 -18.51 -1.62
CA ASN A 133 14.59 -18.72 -2.60
C ASN A 133 13.85 -17.41 -2.78
N LEU A 134 13.68 -17.01 -4.04
CA LEU A 134 12.88 -15.84 -4.38
C LEU A 134 11.45 -16.01 -3.87
N ILE A 135 11.00 -14.96 -3.19
CA ILE A 135 9.62 -14.72 -2.81
C ILE A 135 9.05 -13.82 -3.92
N GLN A 136 9.12 -14.29 -5.16
CA GLN A 136 8.66 -13.51 -6.30
C GLN A 136 7.15 -13.73 -6.49
N ASP A 137 6.42 -12.62 -6.52
CA ASP A 137 5.03 -12.60 -6.99
C ASP A 137 5.01 -12.34 -8.50
N ASN A 138 4.18 -13.12 -9.20
CA ASN A 138 4.08 -13.14 -10.65
C ASN A 138 3.30 -11.90 -11.13
N GLY A 139 3.98 -10.75 -11.25
CA GLY A 139 3.42 -9.54 -11.86
C GLY A 139 2.72 -8.56 -10.91
N LYS A 140 2.87 -8.74 -9.58
CA LYS A 140 2.31 -7.84 -8.55
C LYS A 140 3.37 -7.21 -7.63
N SER A 141 4.62 -7.20 -8.10
CA SER A 141 5.73 -6.55 -7.42
C SER A 141 5.69 -5.03 -7.61
N GLU A 142 6.43 -4.32 -6.77
CA GLU A 142 6.40 -2.86 -6.72
C GLU A 142 6.87 -2.23 -8.03
N ALA A 143 6.41 -0.99 -8.26
CA ALA A 143 6.80 -0.23 -9.43
C ALA A 143 8.32 -0.05 -9.47
N ALA A 144 8.92 -0.49 -10.58
CA ALA A 144 10.34 -0.35 -10.79
C ALA A 144 10.76 1.13 -10.74
N GLY A 145 11.90 1.40 -10.12
CA GLY A 145 12.48 2.75 -10.04
C GLY A 145 13.35 3.03 -11.25
N SER A 146 13.43 4.27 -11.72
CA SER A 146 14.45 4.66 -12.69
C SER A 146 15.79 4.87 -12.01
N ARG A 147 15.84 5.55 -10.86
CA ARG A 147 17.04 5.78 -10.05
C ARG A 147 16.81 5.63 -8.55
N SER A 148 15.56 5.57 -8.09
CA SER A 148 15.27 5.18 -6.71
C SER A 148 14.02 4.31 -6.62
N VAL A 149 14.05 3.36 -5.68
CA VAL A 149 12.96 2.40 -5.48
C VAL A 149 12.72 2.17 -3.99
N THR A 150 11.48 1.91 -3.64
CA THR A 150 11.05 1.44 -2.33
C THR A 150 10.38 0.09 -2.48
N THR A 151 10.55 -0.75 -1.47
CA THR A 151 9.91 -2.04 -1.38
C THR A 151 9.55 -2.39 0.04
N ALA A 152 8.50 -3.17 0.25
CA ALA A 152 8.08 -3.64 1.55
C ALA A 152 7.64 -5.10 1.56
N PHE A 153 7.73 -5.68 2.75
CA PHE A 153 7.20 -7.01 3.04
C PHE A 153 6.55 -7.01 4.43
N PRO A 154 5.42 -7.71 4.60
CA PRO A 154 4.62 -8.40 3.59
C PRO A 154 3.71 -7.42 2.81
N ILE A 155 3.38 -7.79 1.58
CA ILE A 155 2.29 -7.18 0.79
C ILE A 155 1.21 -8.26 0.68
N GLY A 156 0.06 -8.11 1.35
CA GLY A 156 -1.03 -9.10 1.36
C GLY A 156 -0.68 -10.45 2.00
N ALA A 157 -0.89 -10.64 3.30
CA ALA A 157 -0.53 -11.88 3.99
C ALA A 157 -1.61 -12.96 3.96
N THR A 158 -1.87 -13.51 2.78
CA THR A 158 -2.32 -14.91 2.69
C THR A 158 -1.12 -15.77 2.25
N PRO A 159 -0.44 -16.47 3.21
CA PRO A 159 0.79 -17.22 2.94
C PRO A 159 0.65 -18.31 1.87
N SER A 160 -0.57 -18.77 1.60
CA SER A 160 -0.86 -19.77 0.58
C SER A 160 -1.15 -19.22 -0.81
N TYR A 161 -1.46 -17.92 -0.95
CA TYR A 161 -1.88 -17.33 -2.23
C TYR A 161 -0.80 -16.47 -2.87
N TYR A 162 -0.01 -15.72 -2.08
CA TYR A 162 0.98 -14.75 -2.63
C TYR A 162 2.43 -15.09 -2.39
N ALA A 163 2.72 -16.13 -1.61
CA ALA A 163 4.07 -16.62 -1.50
C ALA A 163 4.12 -18.14 -1.27
N PRO A 164 3.70 -18.96 -2.26
CA PRO A 164 3.71 -20.42 -2.14
C PRO A 164 5.11 -20.98 -1.76
N SER A 165 6.19 -20.21 -1.98
CA SER A 165 7.59 -20.52 -1.68
C SER A 165 8.18 -19.86 -0.42
N ALA A 166 7.49 -18.94 0.27
CA ALA A 166 8.18 -18.02 1.21
C ALA A 166 8.65 -18.64 2.52
N GLY A 167 8.02 -19.71 3.02
CA GLY A 167 8.28 -20.16 4.39
C GLY A 167 8.00 -19.08 5.45
N TYR A 168 7.24 -18.03 5.10
CA TYR A 168 6.87 -16.94 6.01
C TYR A 168 5.85 -17.41 7.03
N ASN A 169 6.11 -17.12 8.29
CA ASN A 169 5.29 -17.51 9.42
C ASN A 169 4.81 -16.27 10.18
N ASN A 170 3.52 -15.94 10.05
CA ASN A 170 2.88 -14.81 10.74
C ASN A 170 2.95 -14.93 12.28
N PHE A 171 3.09 -16.15 12.81
CA PHE A 171 3.18 -16.40 14.25
C PHE A 171 4.59 -16.23 14.81
N GLY A 172 5.61 -16.26 13.94
CA GLY A 172 7.01 -16.35 14.31
C GLY A 172 7.85 -15.15 13.88
N SER A 173 9.16 -15.31 14.04
CA SER A 173 10.18 -14.36 13.60
C SER A 173 10.82 -14.93 12.32
N ASN A 174 10.79 -14.17 11.23
CA ASN A 174 11.26 -14.59 9.92
C ASN A 174 12.58 -13.93 9.55
N ILE A 175 13.44 -14.64 8.83
CA ILE A 175 14.68 -14.09 8.26
C ILE A 175 14.45 -13.94 6.76
N LEU A 176 14.39 -12.69 6.31
CA LEU A 176 14.14 -12.32 4.92
C LEU A 176 15.25 -11.42 4.41
N GLY A 177 15.48 -11.42 3.10
CA GLY A 177 16.45 -10.58 2.42
C GLY A 177 15.83 -9.84 1.24
N VAL A 178 16.45 -8.73 0.84
CA VAL A 178 16.14 -8.01 -0.39
C VAL A 178 17.40 -7.80 -1.21
N ASP A 179 17.40 -8.35 -2.41
CA ASP A 179 18.40 -8.09 -3.43
C ASP A 179 17.87 -7.05 -4.44
N PHE A 180 18.78 -6.43 -5.21
CA PHE A 180 18.41 -5.45 -6.22
C PHE A 180 18.99 -5.80 -7.58
N ILE A 181 18.15 -5.84 -8.60
CA ILE A 181 18.58 -5.78 -10.01
C ILE A 181 18.79 -4.31 -10.36
N LEU A 182 19.98 -3.98 -10.86
CA LEU A 182 20.36 -2.62 -11.21
C LEU A 182 20.86 -2.52 -12.66
N PRO A 183 20.70 -1.36 -13.31
CA PRO A 183 21.17 -1.14 -14.68
C PRO A 183 22.65 -0.74 -14.76
N ALA A 184 23.28 -0.44 -13.63
CA ALA A 184 24.68 -0.04 -13.55
C ALA A 184 25.39 -0.74 -12.38
N ILE A 185 26.71 -0.94 -12.53
CA ILE A 185 27.58 -1.47 -11.48
C ILE A 185 27.49 -0.55 -10.24
N PRO A 186 27.48 -1.07 -9.00
CA PRO A 186 27.48 -0.28 -7.77
C PRO A 186 28.83 0.41 -7.51
N SER A 187 29.21 1.35 -8.39
CA SER A 187 30.40 2.19 -8.26
C SER A 187 30.02 3.66 -8.50
N PRO A 188 29.86 4.48 -7.43
CA PRO A 188 30.07 4.17 -6.01
C PRO A 188 29.03 3.21 -5.42
N SER A 189 29.25 2.74 -4.19
CA SER A 189 28.31 1.85 -3.50
C SER A 189 26.92 2.47 -3.35
N ILE A 190 25.89 1.65 -3.45
CA ILE A 190 24.49 2.05 -3.47
C ILE A 190 24.01 2.26 -2.03
N PRO A 191 23.62 3.49 -1.63
CA PRO A 191 23.02 3.72 -0.33
C PRO A 191 21.66 3.04 -0.22
N THR A 192 21.42 2.39 0.92
CA THR A 192 20.11 1.84 1.28
C THR A 192 19.65 2.35 2.64
N ARG A 193 18.33 2.38 2.82
CA ARG A 193 17.67 2.66 4.11
C ARG A 193 16.67 1.56 4.38
N ARG A 194 16.79 0.92 5.53
CA ARG A 194 15.91 -0.14 6.01
C ARG A 194 15.06 0.40 7.14
N VAL A 195 13.75 0.27 7.05
CA VAL A 195 12.78 0.61 8.10
C VAL A 195 12.09 -0.66 8.58
N THR A 196 12.04 -0.87 9.88
CA THR A 196 11.30 -1.98 10.48
C THR A 196 10.24 -1.42 11.43
N ASN A 197 8.97 -1.76 11.21
CA ASN A 197 7.90 -1.43 12.15
C ASN A 197 8.14 -2.22 13.44
N ASN A 198 8.25 -1.56 14.58
CA ASN A 198 8.45 -2.21 15.89
C ASN A 198 7.16 -2.25 16.71
N THR A 199 6.03 -1.87 16.12
CA THR A 199 4.72 -1.91 16.75
C THR A 199 4.14 -3.32 16.63
N PRO A 200 4.03 -4.09 17.72
CA PRO A 200 3.54 -5.45 17.63
C PRO A 200 2.10 -5.51 17.11
N GLN A 201 1.81 -6.57 16.36
CA GLN A 201 0.46 -6.89 15.94
C GLN A 201 -0.39 -7.38 17.11
N THR A 202 -1.65 -6.94 17.14
CA THR A 202 -2.69 -7.54 17.98
C THR A 202 -3.01 -8.96 17.52
N CYS A 203 -3.77 -9.71 18.31
CA CYS A 203 -4.21 -11.05 17.92
C CYS A 203 -4.89 -11.08 16.56
N GLU A 204 -5.87 -10.20 16.36
CA GLU A 204 -6.60 -10.09 15.09
C GLU A 204 -5.72 -9.71 13.89
N GLU A 205 -4.59 -9.03 14.12
CA GLU A 205 -3.66 -8.60 13.06
C GLU A 205 -2.72 -9.73 12.63
N TYR A 206 -2.02 -10.42 13.55
CA TYR A 206 -1.09 -11.49 13.12
C TYR A 206 -1.81 -12.79 12.74
N LYS A 207 -3.07 -12.95 13.17
CA LYS A 207 -3.99 -14.03 12.73
C LYS A 207 -4.96 -13.57 11.65
N PHE A 208 -4.75 -12.41 11.04
CA PHE A 208 -5.62 -11.97 9.95
C PHE A 208 -5.60 -13.00 8.81
N ARG A 209 -6.76 -13.20 8.20
CA ARG A 209 -6.96 -14.00 6.99
C ARG A 209 -8.00 -13.29 6.15
N ALA A 210 -7.77 -13.25 4.85
CA ALA A 210 -8.79 -12.86 3.90
C ALA A 210 -10.04 -13.75 4.07
N GLU A 211 -11.21 -13.17 3.95
CA GLU A 211 -12.47 -13.91 3.86
C GLU A 211 -12.36 -14.92 2.71
N PRO A 212 -12.53 -16.23 2.96
CA PRO A 212 -12.42 -17.24 1.91
C PRO A 212 -13.54 -17.06 0.89
N ASN A 213 -13.28 -17.34 -0.39
CA ASN A 213 -14.34 -17.45 -1.40
C ASN A 213 -15.08 -18.79 -1.27
N GLY A 214 -16.37 -18.85 -1.61
CA GLY A 214 -17.14 -20.11 -1.73
C GLY A 214 -18.12 -20.40 -0.59
N ILE A 215 -18.39 -21.70 -0.32
CA ILE A 215 -19.48 -22.17 0.58
C ILE A 215 -19.37 -21.64 2.02
N PHE A 216 -18.16 -21.33 2.48
CA PHE A 216 -17.88 -20.78 3.82
C PHE A 216 -17.50 -19.30 3.79
N GLY A 217 -17.63 -18.66 2.63
CA GLY A 217 -17.24 -17.27 2.36
C GLY A 217 -18.37 -16.26 2.45
N SER A 218 -18.02 -14.98 2.42
CA SER A 218 -18.98 -13.87 2.35
C SER A 218 -19.07 -13.32 0.92
N ALA A 219 -20.23 -12.78 0.53
CA ALA A 219 -20.41 -12.08 -0.74
C ALA A 219 -19.88 -10.62 -0.70
N ASN A 220 -19.38 -10.18 0.46
CA ASN A 220 -18.96 -8.80 0.70
C ASN A 220 -17.46 -8.57 0.47
N SER A 221 -16.69 -9.61 0.14
CA SER A 221 -15.26 -9.51 -0.18
C SER A 221 -14.48 -8.67 0.86
N GLY A 222 -14.61 -9.01 2.15
CA GLY A 222 -13.92 -8.30 3.23
C GLY A 222 -14.54 -6.97 3.67
N LEU A 223 -15.56 -6.45 2.98
CA LEU A 223 -16.23 -5.19 3.36
C LEU A 223 -17.04 -5.29 4.66
N SER A 224 -17.28 -6.50 5.17
CA SER A 224 -17.90 -6.75 6.47
C SER A 224 -16.91 -6.73 7.64
N LYS A 225 -15.60 -6.62 7.39
CA LYS A 225 -14.60 -6.65 8.45
C LYS A 225 -14.78 -5.48 9.41
N ILE A 226 -14.83 -5.80 10.71
CA ILE A 226 -14.73 -4.84 11.80
C ILE A 226 -13.45 -5.12 12.58
N TRP A 227 -12.49 -4.18 12.56
CA TRP A 227 -11.33 -4.23 13.44
C TRP A 227 -11.72 -3.83 14.87
N GLN A 228 -11.31 -4.64 15.85
CA GLN A 228 -11.61 -4.38 17.26
C GLN A 228 -10.70 -3.28 17.83
N SER A 229 -9.46 -3.23 17.36
CA SER A 229 -8.47 -2.24 17.77
C SER A 229 -8.43 -1.03 16.84
N ARG A 230 -8.33 0.16 17.42
CA ARG A 230 -8.07 1.41 16.68
C ARG A 230 -6.57 1.69 16.62
N LYS A 231 -6.12 2.23 15.49
CA LYS A 231 -4.78 2.80 15.32
C LYS A 231 -4.86 4.28 15.00
N LYS A 232 -3.73 4.97 15.04
CA LYS A 232 -3.61 6.39 14.68
C LYS A 232 -2.72 6.57 13.47
N LEU A 233 -3.00 7.60 12.69
CA LEU A 233 -2.12 8.10 11.64
C LEU A 233 -2.05 9.63 11.74
N ASN A 234 -0.83 10.16 11.75
CA ASN A 234 -0.60 11.59 11.64
C ASN A 234 -0.40 11.95 10.16
N ILE A 235 -1.04 13.02 9.72
CA ILE A 235 -0.91 13.59 8.39
C ILE A 235 -0.41 15.01 8.55
N ASN A 236 0.64 15.35 7.81
CA ASN A 236 1.20 16.69 7.74
C ASN A 236 0.92 17.26 6.35
N LEU A 237 -0.03 18.19 6.26
CA LEU A 237 -0.33 18.92 5.03
C LEU A 237 0.69 20.04 4.84
N ILE A 238 1.48 19.96 3.78
CA ILE A 238 2.54 20.89 3.44
C ILE A 238 2.08 21.70 2.23
N PHE A 239 1.66 22.94 2.45
CA PHE A 239 1.25 23.83 1.38
C PHE A 239 2.48 24.48 0.74
N VAL A 240 2.63 24.30 -0.58
CA VAL A 240 3.53 25.15 -1.35
C VAL A 240 3.00 26.60 -1.29
N PRO A 241 3.84 27.62 -1.04
CA PRO A 241 3.38 29.00 -0.93
C PRO A 241 2.51 29.43 -2.11
N ASN A 242 1.44 30.20 -1.83
CA ASN A 242 0.48 30.70 -2.81
C ASN A 242 -0.39 29.64 -3.52
N THR A 243 -0.38 28.38 -3.05
CA THR A 243 -1.29 27.35 -3.58
C THR A 243 -2.75 27.70 -3.31
N VAL A 244 -3.04 28.05 -2.05
CA VAL A 244 -4.34 28.53 -1.55
C VAL A 244 -4.12 29.75 -0.65
N ALA A 245 -5.11 30.63 -0.55
CA ALA A 245 -5.10 31.82 0.30
C ALA A 245 -5.18 31.47 1.78
N THR A 246 -5.87 30.37 2.14
CA THR A 246 -5.97 29.90 3.53
C THR A 246 -5.35 28.49 3.70
N PRO A 247 -4.00 28.38 3.73
CA PRO A 247 -3.29 27.09 3.84
C PRO A 247 -3.30 26.57 5.29
N SER A 248 -4.49 26.21 5.79
CA SER A 248 -4.70 25.77 7.16
C SER A 248 -5.70 24.62 7.25
N THR A 249 -5.73 23.95 8.40
CA THR A 249 -6.75 22.93 8.69
C THR A 249 -8.17 23.49 8.69
N VAL A 250 -8.34 24.78 9.02
CA VAL A 250 -9.65 25.46 8.96
C VAL A 250 -10.07 25.67 7.51
N GLY A 251 -9.15 26.09 6.63
CA GLY A 251 -9.41 26.29 5.20
C GLY A 251 -9.78 24.99 4.47
N MET A 252 -9.31 23.85 4.99
CA MET A 252 -9.53 22.51 4.43
C MET A 252 -10.43 21.63 5.31
N ALA A 253 -11.32 22.21 6.11
CA ALA A 253 -12.09 21.47 7.10
C ALA A 253 -12.96 20.35 6.50
N THR A 254 -13.63 20.59 5.37
CA THR A 254 -14.44 19.57 4.69
C THR A 254 -13.56 18.43 4.16
N MET A 255 -12.45 18.77 3.50
CA MET A 255 -11.50 17.78 3.02
C MET A 255 -10.99 16.89 4.16
N ILE A 256 -10.57 17.51 5.27
CA ILE A 256 -10.02 16.81 6.44
C ILE A 256 -11.06 15.91 7.09
N GLN A 257 -12.31 16.36 7.20
CA GLN A 257 -13.37 15.54 7.79
C GLN A 257 -13.67 14.32 6.92
N THR A 258 -13.82 14.48 5.60
CA THR A 258 -14.02 13.37 4.68
C THR A 258 -12.84 12.38 4.71
N LEU A 259 -11.61 12.87 4.76
CA LEU A 259 -10.42 12.05 4.89
C LEU A 259 -10.44 11.20 6.17
N LYS A 260 -10.82 11.81 7.30
CA LYS A 260 -10.99 11.10 8.58
C LYS A 260 -12.07 10.02 8.47
N ASP A 261 -13.20 10.34 7.86
CA ASP A 261 -14.31 9.39 7.71
C ASP A 261 -13.92 8.17 6.88
N ILE A 262 -13.14 8.35 5.81
CA ILE A 262 -12.62 7.25 4.97
C ILE A 262 -11.74 6.30 5.80
N TYR A 263 -10.77 6.81 6.55
CA TYR A 263 -9.87 5.96 7.34
C TYR A 263 -10.51 5.38 8.62
N ALA A 264 -11.57 6.03 9.14
CA ALA A 264 -12.28 5.59 10.34
C ALA A 264 -13.29 4.46 10.10
N GLN A 265 -13.54 4.07 8.84
CA GLN A 265 -14.39 2.94 8.45
C GLN A 265 -14.04 1.67 9.25
N ASP A 266 -15.03 0.81 9.49
CA ASP A 266 -14.84 -0.41 10.29
C ASP A 266 -13.79 -1.37 9.72
N THR A 267 -13.66 -1.38 8.39
CA THR A 267 -12.70 -2.19 7.63
C THR A 267 -11.25 -1.70 7.75
N VAL A 268 -11.03 -0.50 8.31
CA VAL A 268 -9.71 0.14 8.45
C VAL A 268 -9.39 0.52 9.90
N LYS A 269 -10.30 1.23 10.58
CA LYS A 269 -10.21 1.69 11.98
C LYS A 269 -8.91 2.46 12.30
N ILE A 270 -8.57 3.42 11.46
CA ILE A 270 -7.46 4.35 11.68
C ILE A 270 -8.03 5.75 11.98
N ASP A 271 -7.71 6.27 13.15
CA ASP A 271 -8.05 7.63 13.55
C ASP A 271 -6.98 8.60 13.02
N VAL A 272 -7.37 9.50 12.12
CA VAL A 272 -6.45 10.44 11.47
C VAL A 272 -6.37 11.76 12.24
N THR A 273 -5.14 12.22 12.50
CA THR A 273 -4.84 13.57 12.99
C THR A 273 -4.13 14.36 11.91
N VAL A 274 -4.56 15.61 11.68
CA VAL A 274 -4.02 16.44 10.59
C VAL A 274 -3.41 17.72 11.14
N THR A 275 -2.17 17.98 10.75
CA THR A 275 -1.50 19.29 10.90
C THR A 275 -1.35 19.94 9.53
N ALA A 276 -1.11 21.26 9.53
CA ALA A 276 -0.87 22.03 8.31
C ALA A 276 0.30 22.98 8.52
N VAL A 277 1.18 23.04 7.53
CA VAL A 277 2.34 23.95 7.48
C VAL A 277 2.47 24.56 6.08
N VAL A 278 3.10 25.73 5.98
CA VAL A 278 3.47 26.34 4.71
C VAL A 278 4.97 26.18 4.51
N ALA A 279 5.38 25.66 3.35
CA ALA A 279 6.78 25.51 3.00
C ALA A 279 7.39 26.85 2.56
N THR A 280 7.61 27.77 3.51
CA THR A 280 8.01 29.17 3.26
C THR A 280 9.35 29.37 2.52
N GLY A 281 10.16 28.31 2.37
CA GLY A 281 11.39 28.30 1.57
C GLY A 281 11.28 27.53 0.24
N ALA A 282 10.08 27.10 -0.16
CA ALA A 282 9.88 26.43 -1.44
C ALA A 282 10.05 27.41 -2.60
N ASP A 283 10.81 26.99 -3.62
CA ASP A 283 10.94 27.71 -4.88
C ASP A 283 9.54 27.93 -5.50
N ALA A 284 9.31 29.12 -6.08
CA ALA A 284 8.10 29.42 -6.85
C ALA A 284 7.85 28.40 -7.98
N ASN A 285 8.92 27.75 -8.48
CA ASN A 285 8.85 26.67 -9.44
C ASN A 285 8.11 25.42 -8.92
N PHE A 286 7.90 25.26 -7.60
CA PHE A 286 7.11 24.16 -7.06
C PHE A 286 5.61 24.40 -7.06
N LEU A 287 5.17 25.64 -7.35
CA LEU A 287 3.73 25.92 -7.51
C LEU A 287 3.18 25.19 -8.73
N ASN A 288 3.94 25.15 -9.82
CA ASN A 288 3.64 24.31 -10.99
C ASN A 288 4.80 23.35 -11.24
N ILE A 289 4.65 22.09 -10.84
CA ILE A 289 5.70 21.08 -10.92
C ILE A 289 6.14 20.87 -12.36
N ALA A 290 7.44 21.04 -12.63
CA ALA A 290 8.00 20.96 -13.98
C ALA A 290 8.10 19.50 -14.47
N ASN A 291 8.39 18.56 -13.57
CA ASN A 291 8.55 17.14 -13.88
C ASN A 291 8.06 16.28 -12.72
N ILE A 292 7.01 15.50 -12.97
CA ILE A 292 6.43 14.58 -11.99
C ILE A 292 7.01 13.16 -12.04
N SER A 293 7.84 12.86 -13.03
CA SER A 293 8.46 11.56 -13.24
C SER A 293 9.89 11.47 -12.69
N ASP A 294 10.49 12.58 -12.22
CA ASP A 294 11.81 12.54 -11.59
C ASP A 294 11.73 11.81 -10.24
N ASP A 295 12.43 10.69 -10.14
CA ASP A 295 12.50 9.84 -8.96
C ASP A 295 13.84 9.91 -8.23
N PHE A 296 14.75 10.81 -8.63
CA PHE A 296 16.05 10.99 -7.97
C PHE A 296 16.19 12.34 -7.27
N GLY A 297 15.47 13.35 -7.76
CA GLY A 297 15.41 14.68 -7.18
C GLY A 297 16.55 15.61 -7.60
N ASP A 298 17.07 15.44 -8.81
CA ASP A 298 18.09 16.31 -9.42
C ASP A 298 17.55 17.20 -10.55
N VAL A 299 16.27 17.07 -10.90
CA VAL A 299 15.63 17.94 -11.89
C VAL A 299 14.99 19.14 -11.20
N ALA A 300 15.45 20.35 -11.51
CA ALA A 300 14.90 21.57 -10.92
C ALA A 300 13.37 21.68 -11.09
N GLY A 301 12.66 22.08 -10.02
CA GLY A 301 11.20 22.20 -10.02
C GLY A 301 10.44 20.86 -10.15
N SER A 302 11.14 19.72 -10.04
CA SER A 302 10.52 18.40 -10.10
C SER A 302 9.93 17.96 -8.76
N LEU A 303 9.12 16.90 -8.84
CA LEU A 303 8.56 16.24 -7.67
C LEU A 303 9.64 15.63 -6.77
N GLY A 304 10.59 14.88 -7.36
CA GLY A 304 11.70 14.30 -6.61
C GLY A 304 12.53 15.36 -5.87
N THR A 305 12.77 16.52 -6.49
CA THR A 305 13.54 17.60 -5.87
C THR A 305 12.75 18.25 -4.74
N LEU A 306 11.44 18.42 -4.87
CA LEU A 306 10.58 18.94 -3.80
C LEU A 306 10.70 18.08 -2.52
N TYR A 307 10.58 16.77 -2.67
CA TYR A 307 10.68 15.85 -1.53
C TYR A 307 12.10 15.79 -0.94
N LYS A 308 13.12 15.73 -1.81
CA LYS A 308 14.52 15.59 -1.38
C LYS A 308 15.06 16.85 -0.71
N THR A 309 14.73 18.02 -1.25
CA THR A 309 15.17 19.30 -0.67
C THR A 309 14.44 19.63 0.63
N ASN A 310 13.24 19.07 0.84
CA ASN A 310 12.40 19.28 2.01
C ASN A 310 12.40 20.76 2.45
N PRO A 311 11.80 21.67 1.65
CA PRO A 311 11.97 23.10 1.87
C PRO A 311 11.59 23.52 3.28
N ALA A 312 12.49 24.28 3.93
CA ALA A 312 12.37 24.71 5.32
C ALA A 312 12.20 23.59 6.36
N GLY A 313 12.54 22.34 6.03
CA GLY A 313 12.34 21.20 6.93
C GLY A 313 10.86 20.90 7.20
N SER A 314 9.98 21.16 6.22
CA SER A 314 8.53 21.09 6.39
C SER A 314 7.99 19.67 6.62
N GLN A 315 8.73 18.63 6.23
CA GLN A 315 8.34 17.23 6.46
C GLN A 315 8.53 16.82 7.93
N ASP A 316 7.60 16.01 8.43
CA ASP A 316 7.65 15.36 9.73
C ASP A 316 7.91 13.85 9.56
N PRO A 317 8.98 13.28 10.13
CA PRO A 317 9.28 11.85 10.02
C PRO A 317 8.22 10.93 10.67
N ASN A 318 7.36 11.47 11.54
CA ASN A 318 6.30 10.72 12.23
C ASN A 318 4.91 10.90 11.59
N SER A 319 4.85 11.49 10.39
CA SER A 319 3.61 11.78 9.69
C SER A 319 3.68 11.37 8.22
N LEU A 320 2.52 11.08 7.64
CA LEU A 320 2.36 11.04 6.20
C LEU A 320 2.45 12.49 5.67
N ASN A 321 3.52 12.79 4.94
CA ASN A 321 3.79 14.13 4.41
C ASN A 321 3.10 14.32 3.06
N ILE A 322 2.20 15.29 2.98
CA ILE A 322 1.38 15.54 1.80
C ILE A 322 1.62 16.96 1.32
N TYR A 323 2.29 17.07 0.17
CA TYR A 323 2.45 18.35 -0.49
C TYR A 323 1.17 18.72 -1.23
N VAL A 324 0.72 19.95 -1.03
CA VAL A 324 -0.41 20.52 -1.75
C VAL A 324 0.13 21.62 -2.64
N THR A 325 -0.04 21.45 -3.96
CA THR A 325 0.38 22.43 -4.96
C THR A 325 -0.70 22.69 -6.00
N ARG A 326 -0.50 23.67 -6.88
CA ARG A 326 -1.47 24.08 -7.91
C ARG A 326 -1.63 23.01 -8.99
N SER A 327 -0.55 22.75 -9.72
CA SER A 327 -0.59 22.01 -10.97
C SER A 327 0.78 21.42 -11.32
N TYR A 328 0.84 20.79 -12.48
CA TYR A 328 2.07 20.31 -13.08
C TYR A 328 2.08 20.61 -14.58
N THR A 329 3.26 20.53 -15.17
CA THR A 329 3.48 20.69 -16.61
C THR A 329 3.07 19.41 -17.34
N ILE A 330 2.07 19.52 -18.22
CA ILE A 330 1.58 18.40 -19.03
C ILE A 330 2.63 18.01 -20.07
N SER A 331 2.90 16.72 -20.21
CA SER A 331 3.82 16.15 -21.20
C SER A 331 3.36 14.75 -21.62
N SER A 332 4.09 14.10 -22.54
CA SER A 332 3.81 12.71 -22.91
C SER A 332 4.02 11.72 -21.75
N SER A 333 4.91 12.02 -20.81
CA SER A 333 5.15 11.22 -19.59
C SER A 333 4.29 11.67 -18.41
N ALA A 334 3.55 12.76 -18.56
CA ALA A 334 2.69 13.38 -17.56
C ALA A 334 1.41 13.88 -18.24
N PRO A 335 0.51 12.98 -18.69
CA PRO A 335 -0.72 13.37 -19.38
C PRO A 335 -1.62 14.23 -18.48
N ALA A 336 -2.53 14.99 -19.08
CA ALA A 336 -3.50 15.80 -18.35
C ALA A 336 -4.42 14.93 -17.46
N GLY A 337 -4.87 15.48 -16.32
CA GLY A 337 -5.84 14.84 -15.43
C GLY A 337 -5.26 14.04 -14.26
N ILE A 338 -3.96 14.10 -14.00
CA ILE A 338 -3.35 13.47 -12.81
C ILE A 338 -3.76 14.26 -11.57
N LEU A 339 -4.43 13.61 -10.63
CA LEU A 339 -4.98 14.26 -9.43
C LEU A 339 -3.95 14.38 -8.32
N GLY A 340 -3.17 13.32 -8.11
CA GLY A 340 -2.10 13.24 -7.14
C GLY A 340 -1.09 12.16 -7.52
N ILE A 341 0.00 12.09 -6.76
CA ILE A 341 1.04 11.08 -6.91
C ILE A 341 1.62 10.75 -5.54
N SER A 342 1.63 9.47 -5.20
CA SER A 342 2.38 8.93 -4.07
C SER A 342 3.83 8.65 -4.42
N SER A 343 4.77 9.02 -3.54
CA SER A 343 6.19 8.78 -3.78
C SER A 343 6.59 7.36 -3.37
N GLY A 344 6.27 6.39 -4.23
CA GLY A 344 6.51 4.97 -4.00
C GLY A 344 5.31 4.23 -3.41
N ILE A 345 5.31 2.92 -3.59
CA ILE A 345 4.28 2.00 -3.07
C ILE A 345 5.01 0.87 -2.33
N PRO A 346 5.19 0.94 -1.01
CA PRO A 346 4.91 2.09 -0.15
C PRO A 346 5.96 3.20 -0.31
N GLY A 347 5.66 4.37 0.23
CA GLY A 347 6.67 5.38 0.52
C GLY A 347 7.53 4.99 1.73
N ILE A 348 8.55 5.79 2.04
CA ILE A 348 9.44 5.54 3.19
C ILE A 348 9.33 6.66 4.24
N PRO A 349 9.10 6.36 5.53
CA PRO A 349 9.00 7.37 6.60
C PRO A 349 10.38 7.94 6.99
N ILE A 350 11.11 8.45 6.00
CA ILE A 350 12.40 9.12 6.13
C ILE A 350 12.33 10.38 5.29
N THR A 351 12.40 11.53 5.95
CA THR A 351 12.33 12.85 5.28
C THR A 351 13.54 13.08 4.37
N GLY A 352 13.37 13.91 3.34
CA GLY A 352 14.46 14.33 2.46
C GLY A 352 14.91 13.26 1.47
N THR A 353 14.04 12.31 1.14
CA THR A 353 14.26 11.35 0.04
C THR A 353 13.24 11.59 -1.07
N PRO A 354 13.53 11.22 -2.32
CA PRO A 354 12.53 11.18 -3.40
C PRO A 354 11.29 10.32 -3.13
N LYS A 355 11.29 9.50 -2.07
CA LYS A 355 10.20 8.57 -1.70
C LYS A 355 9.58 8.91 -0.33
N SER A 356 9.72 10.17 0.13
CA SER A 356 9.36 10.62 1.48
C SER A 356 7.99 11.29 1.66
N GLY A 357 7.16 11.34 0.62
CA GLY A 357 5.84 11.96 0.72
C GLY A 357 4.87 11.61 -0.40
N MET A 358 3.88 12.47 -0.59
CA MET A 358 2.97 12.41 -1.72
C MET A 358 2.56 13.83 -2.09
N ILE A 359 1.97 14.01 -3.26
CA ILE A 359 1.52 15.32 -3.75
C ILE A 359 0.10 15.25 -4.30
N VAL A 360 -0.63 16.36 -4.17
CA VAL A 360 -1.93 16.56 -4.83
C VAL A 360 -1.97 17.90 -5.56
N PHE A 361 -2.64 17.90 -6.71
CA PHE A 361 -2.75 19.05 -7.60
C PHE A 361 -4.16 19.65 -7.53
N ILE A 362 -4.31 20.77 -6.84
CA ILE A 362 -5.65 21.30 -6.53
C ILE A 362 -6.46 21.71 -7.78
N GLU A 363 -5.80 22.08 -8.89
CA GLU A 363 -6.52 22.53 -10.09
C GLU A 363 -7.32 21.42 -10.75
N ASN A 364 -6.86 20.18 -10.68
CA ASN A 364 -7.55 19.04 -11.28
C ASN A 364 -8.75 18.56 -10.46
N HIS A 365 -9.00 19.17 -9.29
CA HIS A 365 -10.12 18.85 -8.41
C HIS A 365 -11.27 19.84 -8.50
N ARG A 366 -11.24 20.79 -9.44
CA ARG A 366 -12.35 21.72 -9.66
C ARG A 366 -13.45 21.02 -10.46
N THR A 367 -14.57 20.72 -9.80
CA THR A 367 -15.62 19.84 -10.33
C THR A 367 -16.79 20.59 -10.97
N ALA A 368 -16.99 21.88 -10.66
CA ALA A 368 -18.18 22.61 -11.12
C ALA A 368 -17.91 24.09 -11.47
N THR A 369 -18.75 24.62 -12.37
CA THR A 369 -18.87 26.06 -12.64
C THR A 369 -19.38 26.80 -11.39
N GLY A 370 -18.72 27.91 -11.04
CA GLY A 370 -19.08 28.73 -9.86
C GLY A 370 -18.30 28.41 -8.58
N CYS A 371 -17.41 27.41 -8.61
CA CYS A 371 -16.60 26.97 -7.46
C CYS A 371 -15.23 27.66 -7.35
N GLY A 372 -15.15 28.93 -7.80
CA GLY A 372 -13.90 29.67 -7.93
C GLY A 372 -13.20 29.41 -9.27
N GLY A 373 -12.39 30.38 -9.70
CA GLY A 373 -11.62 30.28 -10.94
C GLY A 373 -10.28 29.58 -10.74
N VAL A 374 -9.60 29.28 -11.84
CA VAL A 374 -8.16 29.01 -11.83
C VAL A 374 -7.47 30.20 -11.15
N GLY A 375 -6.63 29.91 -10.18
CA GLY A 375 -5.99 30.88 -9.30
C GLY A 375 -6.62 31.03 -7.91
N ALA A 376 -7.83 30.50 -7.68
CA ALA A 376 -8.59 30.70 -6.44
C ALA A 376 -8.56 29.51 -5.47
N ASP A 377 -9.11 29.66 -4.27
CA ASP A 377 -9.25 28.56 -3.30
C ASP A 377 -10.29 27.52 -3.75
N LEU A 378 -10.20 26.30 -3.20
CA LEU A 378 -11.24 25.28 -3.32
C LEU A 378 -12.38 25.60 -2.35
N ILE A 379 -13.27 26.50 -2.77
CA ILE A 379 -14.37 27.01 -1.92
C ILE A 379 -15.58 26.08 -1.89
N CYS A 380 -15.70 25.16 -2.85
CA CYS A 380 -16.82 24.22 -2.90
C CYS A 380 -16.53 22.96 -2.09
N ALA A 381 -17.52 22.52 -1.32
CA ALA A 381 -17.46 21.28 -0.56
C ALA A 381 -17.21 20.06 -1.47
N ALA A 382 -17.79 20.03 -2.67
CA ALA A 382 -17.60 18.95 -3.63
C ALA A 382 -16.13 18.81 -4.09
N ASP A 383 -15.45 19.93 -4.35
CA ASP A 383 -14.03 19.93 -4.73
C ASP A 383 -13.15 19.45 -3.56
N GLN A 384 -13.47 19.88 -2.33
CA GLN A 384 -12.77 19.43 -1.13
C GLN A 384 -13.00 17.94 -0.85
N VAL A 385 -14.21 17.42 -1.08
CA VAL A 385 -14.52 15.98 -0.97
C VAL A 385 -13.77 15.19 -2.03
N PHE A 386 -13.69 15.69 -3.27
CA PHE A 386 -12.94 15.02 -4.32
C PHE A 386 -11.44 15.00 -4.01
N LEU A 387 -10.89 16.13 -3.55
CA LEU A 387 -9.52 16.21 -3.05
C LEU A 387 -9.27 15.24 -1.88
N ALA A 388 -10.22 15.09 -0.95
CA ALA A 388 -10.10 14.15 0.16
C ALA A 388 -9.98 12.70 -0.31
N LYS A 389 -10.78 12.30 -1.31
CA LYS A 389 -10.70 10.96 -1.92
C LYS A 389 -9.33 10.74 -2.57
N THR A 390 -8.82 11.71 -3.33
CA THR A 390 -7.47 11.63 -3.91
C THR A 390 -6.40 11.53 -2.82
N ILE A 391 -6.48 12.36 -1.77
CA ILE A 391 -5.53 12.30 -0.66
C ILE A 391 -5.57 10.93 0.02
N ALA A 392 -6.77 10.36 0.22
CA ALA A 392 -6.92 9.04 0.81
C ALA A 392 -6.34 7.95 -0.11
N HIS A 393 -6.59 8.02 -1.42
CA HIS A 393 -6.06 7.10 -2.45
C HIS A 393 -4.53 7.10 -2.51
N GLU A 394 -3.92 8.27 -2.71
CA GLU A 394 -2.46 8.40 -2.76
C GLU A 394 -1.79 8.11 -1.40
N GLY A 395 -2.49 8.43 -0.30
CA GLY A 395 -2.06 8.07 1.05
C GLY A 395 -2.07 6.57 1.25
N ALA A 396 -3.07 5.87 0.71
CA ALA A 396 -3.13 4.42 0.76
C ALA A 396 -2.05 3.76 -0.12
N HIS A 397 -1.69 4.34 -1.27
CA HIS A 397 -0.48 3.97 -2.01
C HIS A 397 0.78 4.12 -1.17
N TYR A 398 0.93 5.26 -0.49
CA TYR A 398 2.09 5.51 0.37
C TYR A 398 2.18 4.45 1.47
N LEU A 399 1.05 4.01 1.99
CA LEU A 399 0.95 3.01 3.05
C LEU A 399 1.03 1.55 2.54
N GLY A 400 1.10 1.34 1.21
CA GLY A 400 1.42 0.04 0.61
C GLY A 400 0.30 -0.62 -0.20
N LEU A 401 -0.80 0.07 -0.49
CA LEU A 401 -1.86 -0.46 -1.37
C LEU A 401 -1.56 -0.19 -2.85
N TYR A 402 -2.06 -1.08 -3.71
CA TYR A 402 -2.00 -0.95 -5.16
C TYR A 402 -3.38 -0.64 -5.73
N HIS A 403 -3.42 -0.27 -7.00
CA HIS A 403 -4.68 -0.29 -7.72
C HIS A 403 -5.19 -1.74 -7.80
N PRO A 404 -6.50 -2.01 -7.56
CA PRO A 404 -7.08 -3.33 -7.74
C PRO A 404 -6.86 -3.86 -9.16
N VAL A 405 -6.84 -2.94 -10.11
CA VAL A 405 -6.43 -3.17 -11.49
C VAL A 405 -5.78 -1.92 -12.06
N GLU A 406 -4.69 -2.08 -12.80
CA GLU A 406 -4.08 -0.99 -13.55
C GLU A 406 -4.93 -0.60 -14.77
N LYS A 407 -4.82 0.67 -15.18
CA LYS A 407 -5.53 1.22 -16.33
C LYS A 407 -5.33 0.41 -17.61
N ASP A 408 -4.06 0.07 -17.88
CA ASP A 408 -3.63 -0.45 -19.17
C ASP A 408 -3.63 -1.98 -19.17
N VAL A 409 -4.23 -2.56 -20.20
CA VAL A 409 -4.21 -4.01 -20.42
C VAL A 409 -3.11 -4.36 -21.43
N VAL A 410 -2.10 -5.09 -20.99
CA VAL A 410 -0.96 -5.44 -21.85
C VAL A 410 -1.16 -6.83 -22.45
N LYS A 411 -1.47 -6.90 -23.75
CA LYS A 411 -1.69 -8.17 -24.48
C LYS A 411 -2.77 -9.07 -23.85
N GLY A 412 -3.88 -8.46 -23.43
CA GLY A 412 -4.98 -9.17 -22.77
C GLY A 412 -4.65 -9.65 -21.34
N ARG A 413 -3.57 -9.15 -20.74
CA ARG A 413 -3.21 -9.41 -19.34
C ARG A 413 -3.43 -8.16 -18.50
N TYR A 414 -4.04 -8.38 -17.35
CA TYR A 414 -4.29 -7.38 -16.33
C TYR A 414 -3.19 -7.45 -15.26
N SER A 415 -2.77 -6.30 -14.78
CA SER A 415 -2.02 -6.20 -13.53
C SER A 415 -3.05 -5.97 -12.42
N LEU A 416 -3.19 -6.94 -11.52
CA LEU A 416 -4.11 -6.91 -10.38
C LEU A 416 -3.32 -6.76 -9.09
N ASP A 417 -3.90 -6.12 -8.08
CA ASP A 417 -3.27 -6.07 -6.76
C ASP A 417 -3.13 -7.47 -6.13
N PRO A 418 -2.24 -7.66 -5.15
CA PRO A 418 -2.02 -8.95 -4.52
C PRO A 418 -2.96 -9.21 -3.33
N LEU A 419 -4.21 -8.72 -3.35
CA LEU A 419 -5.13 -8.87 -2.21
C LEU A 419 -6.35 -9.71 -2.64
N PRO A 420 -6.64 -10.92 -2.10
CA PRO A 420 -7.76 -11.72 -2.58
C PRO A 420 -9.13 -11.12 -2.27
N GLU A 421 -9.22 -10.24 -1.26
CA GLU A 421 -10.50 -9.59 -0.92
C GLU A 421 -10.84 -8.45 -1.88
N THR A 422 -9.90 -7.95 -2.69
CA THR A 422 -10.22 -6.84 -3.59
C THR A 422 -11.00 -7.36 -4.78
N PRO A 423 -12.14 -6.73 -5.12
CA PRO A 423 -12.90 -7.19 -6.28
C PRO A 423 -12.12 -6.95 -7.58
N GLU A 424 -12.15 -7.95 -8.45
CA GLU A 424 -11.48 -7.86 -9.75
C GLU A 424 -12.31 -7.02 -10.72
N CYS A 425 -11.61 -6.24 -11.56
CA CYS A 425 -12.22 -5.63 -12.73
C CYS A 425 -11.37 -5.93 -13.97
N GLN A 426 -12.06 -6.13 -15.10
CA GLN A 426 -11.47 -6.54 -16.36
C GLN A 426 -12.03 -5.65 -17.47
N ASP A 427 -11.28 -5.52 -18.56
CA ASP A 427 -11.71 -4.85 -19.78
C ASP A 427 -12.73 -5.75 -20.48
N GLN A 428 -14.00 -5.35 -20.40
CA GLN A 428 -15.12 -6.11 -20.93
C GLN A 428 -15.36 -5.81 -22.41
N ASN A 429 -14.91 -4.64 -22.87
CA ASN A 429 -15.17 -4.16 -24.22
C ASN A 429 -14.00 -4.41 -25.20
N GLY A 430 -12.84 -4.82 -24.69
CA GLY A 430 -11.66 -5.21 -25.46
C GLY A 430 -10.87 -4.03 -26.04
N ASN A 431 -11.00 -2.82 -25.49
CA ASN A 431 -10.27 -1.64 -25.94
C ASN A 431 -8.87 -1.48 -25.31
N ASN A 432 -8.45 -2.46 -24.51
CA ASN A 432 -7.23 -2.48 -23.70
C ASN A 432 -7.15 -1.42 -22.59
N LEU A 433 -8.30 -0.96 -22.10
CA LEU A 433 -8.40 0.04 -21.03
C LEU A 433 -9.52 -0.33 -20.06
N VAL A 434 -9.18 -0.53 -18.78
CA VAL A 434 -10.18 -0.85 -17.75
C VAL A 434 -10.79 0.44 -17.20
N GLY A 435 -12.00 0.79 -17.66
CA GLY A 435 -12.69 2.02 -17.26
C GLY A 435 -13.66 1.83 -16.08
N LEU A 436 -13.99 2.93 -15.38
CA LEU A 436 -14.97 2.94 -14.29
C LEU A 436 -16.29 2.25 -14.65
N GLY A 437 -16.83 2.53 -15.84
CA GLY A 437 -18.12 1.97 -16.28
C GLY A 437 -18.15 0.43 -16.34
N GLU A 438 -16.99 -0.21 -16.50
CA GLU A 438 -16.84 -1.67 -16.54
C GLU A 438 -16.67 -2.29 -15.15
N CYS A 439 -16.60 -1.45 -14.10
CA CYS A 439 -16.28 -1.84 -12.74
C CYS A 439 -17.33 -1.42 -11.69
N LEU A 440 -18.46 -0.82 -12.10
CA LEU A 440 -19.52 -0.33 -11.20
C LEU A 440 -20.66 -1.34 -10.94
N GLY A 441 -20.52 -2.57 -11.39
CA GLY A 441 -21.51 -3.63 -11.20
C GLY A 441 -21.49 -4.28 -9.82
N THR A 442 -22.23 -5.38 -9.71
CA THR A 442 -22.33 -6.21 -8.51
C THR A 442 -21.93 -7.65 -8.86
N GLY A 443 -20.66 -7.96 -8.74
CA GLY A 443 -20.11 -9.29 -9.04
C GLY A 443 -18.61 -9.33 -8.76
N PHE A 444 -18.05 -10.52 -8.53
CA PHE A 444 -16.61 -10.68 -8.26
C PHE A 444 -15.76 -10.06 -9.37
N TYR A 445 -16.19 -10.22 -10.61
CA TYR A 445 -15.72 -9.48 -11.78
C TYR A 445 -16.72 -8.35 -12.05
N ASN A 446 -16.27 -7.08 -12.11
CA ASN A 446 -17.11 -5.86 -12.23
C ASN A 446 -17.66 -5.31 -10.90
N SER A 447 -16.82 -5.15 -9.87
CA SER A 447 -17.19 -4.36 -8.68
C SER A 447 -16.05 -3.55 -8.05
N GLY A 448 -14.88 -3.48 -8.72
CA GLY A 448 -13.73 -2.72 -8.23
C GLY A 448 -13.89 -1.19 -8.28
N GLY A 449 -14.87 -0.68 -9.03
CA GLY A 449 -15.00 0.76 -9.33
C GLY A 449 -15.43 1.62 -8.15
N LEU A 450 -15.93 1.03 -7.05
CA LEU A 450 -16.25 1.71 -5.79
C LEU A 450 -15.11 1.65 -4.77
N ASN A 451 -14.09 0.82 -5.02
CA ASN A 451 -12.90 0.74 -4.18
C ASN A 451 -12.16 2.08 -4.23
N LEU A 452 -11.67 2.55 -3.08
CA LEU A 452 -10.88 3.77 -2.97
C LEU A 452 -9.65 3.71 -3.89
N MET A 453 -9.06 2.53 -4.05
CA MET A 453 -7.86 2.31 -4.83
C MET A 453 -8.11 2.15 -6.33
N PHE A 454 -9.34 2.32 -6.83
CA PHE A 454 -9.55 2.29 -8.28
C PHE A 454 -8.90 3.53 -8.95
N TRP A 455 -8.07 3.31 -9.97
CA TRP A 455 -7.18 4.33 -10.56
C TRP A 455 -7.91 5.56 -11.14
N ALA A 456 -9.12 5.38 -11.67
CA ALA A 456 -9.87 6.46 -12.28
C ALA A 456 -10.71 7.18 -11.22
N GLY A 457 -10.22 8.30 -10.72
CA GLY A 457 -10.95 9.16 -9.79
C GLY A 457 -12.15 9.85 -10.46
N ASN A 458 -13.27 9.92 -9.74
CA ASN A 458 -14.49 10.56 -10.22
C ASN A 458 -15.18 11.39 -9.13
N PRO A 459 -15.56 12.65 -9.40
CA PRO A 459 -16.13 13.53 -8.38
C PRO A 459 -17.56 13.15 -7.98
N THR A 460 -18.32 12.47 -8.84
CA THR A 460 -19.72 12.09 -8.59
C THR A 460 -19.88 10.70 -8.00
N ILE A 461 -18.93 9.79 -8.27
CA ILE A 461 -18.94 8.42 -7.75
C ILE A 461 -18.31 8.41 -6.35
N ASN A 462 -18.92 7.66 -5.43
CA ASN A 462 -18.38 7.52 -4.07
C ASN A 462 -17.35 6.38 -3.98
N GLN A 463 -16.14 6.64 -4.46
CA GLN A 463 -15.00 5.73 -4.38
C GLN A 463 -14.32 5.84 -3.01
N THR A 464 -14.89 5.20 -2.00
CA THR A 464 -14.38 5.26 -0.62
C THR A 464 -14.22 3.89 0.02
N GLN A 465 -14.60 2.81 -0.66
CA GLN A 465 -14.60 1.47 -0.06
C GLN A 465 -13.18 0.93 0.09
N LEU A 466 -12.88 0.39 1.27
CA LEU A 466 -11.65 -0.34 1.56
C LEU A 466 -12.03 -1.67 2.20
N THR A 467 -11.42 -2.77 1.76
CA THR A 467 -11.65 -4.11 2.33
C THR A 467 -10.93 -4.30 3.67
N GLY A 468 -11.28 -5.35 4.40
CA GLY A 468 -10.60 -5.71 5.64
C GLY A 468 -9.11 -5.94 5.46
N GLU A 469 -8.72 -6.64 4.39
CA GLU A 469 -7.34 -6.92 4.03
C GLU A 469 -6.58 -5.66 3.59
N GLN A 470 -7.21 -4.77 2.82
CA GLN A 470 -6.65 -3.44 2.55
C GLN A 470 -6.39 -2.69 3.87
N GLY A 471 -7.35 -2.73 4.81
CA GLY A 471 -7.16 -2.23 6.16
C GLY A 471 -5.99 -2.88 6.89
N TRP A 472 -5.81 -4.19 6.78
CA TRP A 472 -4.68 -4.91 7.39
C TRP A 472 -3.32 -4.42 6.87
N VAL A 473 -3.19 -4.20 5.56
CA VAL A 473 -1.96 -3.64 4.96
C VAL A 473 -1.71 -2.23 5.48
N LEU A 474 -2.70 -1.33 5.37
CA LEU A 474 -2.58 0.06 5.85
C LEU A 474 -2.16 0.13 7.31
N ARG A 475 -2.78 -0.69 8.16
CA ARG A 475 -2.49 -0.77 9.60
C ARG A 475 -1.12 -1.32 9.93
N SER A 476 -0.48 -2.05 9.02
CA SER A 476 0.83 -2.65 9.25
C SER A 476 1.99 -1.69 8.94
N HIS A 477 1.72 -0.57 8.27
CA HIS A 477 2.71 0.44 7.94
C HIS A 477 3.32 1.10 9.20
N PRO A 478 4.65 1.39 9.24
CA PRO A 478 5.33 2.01 10.39
C PRO A 478 4.74 3.31 10.95
N LEU A 479 4.10 4.11 10.09
CA LEU A 479 3.44 5.37 10.49
C LEU A 479 2.08 5.18 11.19
N VAL A 480 1.55 3.95 11.20
CA VAL A 480 0.23 3.64 11.75
C VAL A 480 0.38 2.85 13.06
N TYR A 481 -0.01 3.46 14.19
CA TYR A 481 0.39 3.00 15.53
C TYR A 481 -0.76 2.76 16.51
#